data_AF-A0A9E1JB31-F1
#
_entry.id   AF-A0A9E1JB31-F1
#
_cell.length_a   1.000
_cell.length_b   1.000
_cell.length_c   1.000
_cell.angle_alpha   90.00
_cell.angle_beta   90.00
_cell.angle_gamma   90.00
#
_symmetry.space_group_name_H-M   'P 1'
#
loop_
_entity.id
_entity.type
_entity.pdbx_description
1 polymer ?
#
loop_
_entity_poly.entity_id
_entity_poly.type
_entity_poly.pdbx_seq_one_letter_code
_entity_poly.pdbx_strand_id
1 'polypeptide(L)'
;MRNRKKTLEVTIEEMRNFSFAYIEKYAPSKQQLRTYLLKKYLKAAVPNVKKQDITNLIDVVLVDLEKTKFISDKFYSESKSRSLIQRGSSINKIRNYLIGKGINDTYIKETLDKIKEDNSDQDFFSGIKICKKKRIGPARTDDNRPLFYKKDISLLARNGFDFETSKRIMDIDKDEYTKIIKLL
;
A
#
# COMPACT_ATOMS: atom_id res chain seq x y z
N MET A 1 -34.12 11.44 27.55
CA MET A 1 -33.25 10.66 28.45
C MET A 1 -32.00 10.28 27.66
N ARG A 2 -30.74 10.52 28.02
CA ARG A 2 -30.09 10.99 29.25
C ARG A 2 -28.74 11.58 28.77
N ASN A 3 -28.57 12.90 28.82
CA ASN A 3 -27.30 13.54 28.46
C ASN A 3 -26.33 13.40 29.64
N ARG A 4 -25.89 12.16 29.94
CA ARG A 4 -24.81 11.93 30.90
C ARG A 4 -23.52 12.31 30.18
N LYS A 5 -22.75 13.24 30.74
CA LYS A 5 -21.34 13.45 30.36
C LYS A 5 -20.67 12.07 30.42
N LYS A 6 -20.39 11.45 29.26
CA LYS A 6 -19.64 10.21 29.20
C LYS A 6 -18.28 10.48 29.85
N THR A 7 -17.83 9.57 30.71
CA THR A 7 -16.49 9.68 31.30
C THR A 7 -15.44 9.45 30.21
N LEU A 8 -14.22 9.94 30.46
CA LEU A 8 -13.09 9.72 29.54
C LEU A 8 -12.81 8.23 29.34
N GLU A 9 -12.89 7.44 30.41
CA GLU A 9 -12.69 5.98 30.38
C GLU A 9 -13.67 5.28 29.43
N VAL A 10 -14.96 5.60 29.52
CA VAL A 10 -16.00 5.03 28.64
C VAL A 10 -15.74 5.40 27.17
N THR A 11 -15.20 6.60 26.93
CA THR A 11 -14.86 7.07 25.58
C THR A 11 -13.67 6.31 25.01
N ILE A 12 -12.64 6.03 25.83
CA ILE A 12 -11.45 5.25 25.44
C ILE A 12 -11.85 3.81 25.12
N GLU A 13 -12.68 3.19 25.95
CA GLU A 13 -13.17 1.83 25.72
C GLU A 13 -13.99 1.73 24.42
N GLU A 14 -14.86 2.71 24.16
CA GLU A 14 -15.60 2.80 22.90
C GLU A 14 -14.65 2.95 21.69
N MET A 15 -13.61 3.79 21.79
CA MET A 15 -12.58 3.93 20.74
C MET A 15 -11.82 2.62 20.49
N ARG A 16 -11.49 1.88 21.54
CA ARG A 16 -10.83 0.57 21.44
C ARG A 16 -11.73 -0.44 20.74
N ASN A 17 -13.00 -0.54 21.12
CA ASN A 17 -13.96 -1.45 20.48
C ASN A 17 -14.13 -1.15 18.99
N PHE A 18 -14.21 0.13 18.61
CA PHE A 18 -14.22 0.51 17.21
C PHE A 18 -12.92 0.20 16.48
N SER A 19 -11.79 0.33 17.17
CA SER A 19 -10.48 -0.02 16.61
C SER A 19 -10.38 -1.51 16.35
N PHE A 20 -10.75 -2.36 17.32
CA PHE A 20 -10.73 -3.82 17.17
C PHE A 20 -11.58 -4.28 15.99
N ALA A 21 -12.83 -3.83 15.90
CA ALA A 21 -13.71 -4.16 14.79
C ALA A 21 -13.15 -3.72 13.42
N TYR A 22 -12.45 -2.59 13.36
CA TYR A 22 -11.82 -2.10 12.13
C TYR A 22 -10.53 -2.87 11.79
N ILE A 23 -9.73 -3.22 12.79
CA ILE A 23 -8.48 -3.99 12.64
C ILE A 23 -8.78 -5.39 12.13
N GLU A 24 -9.72 -6.08 12.77
CA GLU A 24 -10.13 -7.45 12.40
C GLU A 24 -10.54 -7.54 10.93
N LYS A 25 -11.27 -6.54 10.43
CA LYS A 25 -11.79 -6.54 9.06
C LYS A 25 -10.76 -6.15 8.01
N TYR A 26 -9.84 -5.23 8.31
CA TYR A 26 -9.05 -4.56 7.26
C TYR A 26 -7.53 -4.64 7.43
N ALA A 27 -7.03 -5.05 8.59
CA ALA A 27 -5.60 -4.99 8.95
C ALA A 27 -4.96 -3.64 8.52
N PRO A 28 -5.44 -2.50 9.05
CA PRO A 28 -5.07 -1.17 8.59
C PRO A 28 -3.68 -0.74 9.06
N SER A 29 -3.08 0.25 8.39
CA SER A 29 -1.95 1.00 8.97
C SER A 29 -2.41 1.87 10.14
N LYS A 30 -1.47 2.29 10.99
CA LYS A 30 -1.73 3.21 12.10
C LYS A 30 -2.43 4.50 11.62
N GLN A 31 -1.96 5.08 10.52
CA GLN A 31 -2.56 6.29 9.96
C GLN A 31 -3.96 6.07 9.38
N GLN A 32 -4.23 4.89 8.81
CA GLN A 32 -5.58 4.54 8.35
C GLN A 32 -6.55 4.42 9.53
N LEU A 33 -6.13 3.77 10.62
CA LEU A 33 -6.94 3.68 11.84
C LEU A 33 -7.16 5.06 12.47
N ARG A 34 -6.13 5.91 12.54
CA ARG A 34 -6.26 7.32 12.96
C ARG A 34 -7.34 8.04 12.15
N THR A 35 -7.26 7.93 10.82
CA THR A 35 -8.21 8.58 9.90
C THR A 35 -9.63 8.05 10.10
N TYR A 36 -9.80 6.75 10.32
CA TYR A 36 -11.08 6.13 10.61
C TYR A 36 -11.71 6.69 11.89
N LEU A 37 -10.95 6.70 13.00
CA LEU A 37 -11.42 7.23 14.27
C LEU A 37 -11.73 8.73 14.17
N LEU A 38 -10.86 9.54 13.56
CA LEU A 38 -11.12 10.97 13.33
C LEU A 38 -12.40 11.19 12.54
N LYS A 39 -12.61 10.45 11.44
CA LYS A 39 -13.87 10.56 10.66
C LYS A 39 -15.09 10.18 11.47
N LYS A 40 -14.97 9.26 12.43
CA LYS A 40 -16.07 8.81 13.28
C LYS A 40 -16.44 9.87 14.33
N TYR A 41 -15.45 10.42 15.02
CA TYR A 41 -15.66 11.35 16.13
C TYR A 41 -15.79 12.82 15.69
N LEU A 42 -15.23 13.22 14.55
CA LEU A 42 -15.35 14.60 14.05
C LEU A 42 -16.59 14.83 13.17
N LYS A 43 -17.22 13.78 12.63
CA LYS A 43 -18.50 13.89 11.91
C LYS A 43 -19.70 14.00 12.85
N ALA A 44 -19.60 13.42 14.04
CA ALA A 44 -20.55 13.65 15.11
C ALA A 44 -20.21 15.02 15.72
N ALA A 45 -20.93 16.07 15.36
CA ALA A 45 -20.81 17.36 16.04
C ALA A 45 -21.30 17.18 17.48
N VAL A 46 -20.42 16.73 18.38
CA VAL A 46 -20.74 16.60 19.81
C VAL A 46 -20.63 18.01 20.41
N PRO A 47 -21.74 18.58 20.92
CA PRO A 47 -21.68 19.87 21.61
C PRO A 47 -20.72 19.75 22.81
N ASN A 48 -19.84 20.74 23.00
CA ASN A 48 -18.92 20.87 24.14
C ASN A 48 -17.68 19.95 24.22
N VAL A 49 -17.22 19.32 23.13
CA VAL A 49 -15.92 18.62 23.12
C VAL A 49 -14.93 19.35 22.21
N LYS A 50 -13.76 19.73 22.72
CA LYS A 50 -12.71 20.34 21.89
C LYS A 50 -12.13 19.26 20.98
N LYS A 51 -11.98 19.59 19.69
CA LYS A 51 -11.40 18.68 18.68
C LYS A 51 -10.00 18.18 19.07
N GLN A 52 -9.23 19.00 19.79
CA GLN A 52 -7.91 18.64 20.29
C GLN A 52 -7.96 17.49 21.28
N ASP A 53 -8.94 17.48 22.20
CA ASP A 53 -9.07 16.44 23.22
C ASP A 53 -9.35 15.08 22.57
N ILE A 54 -10.22 15.05 21.54
CA ILE A 54 -10.49 13.83 20.75
C ILE A 54 -9.22 13.34 20.07
N THR A 55 -8.44 14.25 19.47
CA THR A 55 -7.22 13.89 18.75
C THR A 55 -6.19 13.29 19.71
N ASN A 56 -6.01 13.91 20.88
CA ASN A 56 -5.12 13.42 21.93
C ASN A 56 -5.56 12.04 22.44
N LEU A 57 -6.87 11.82 22.65
CA LEU A 57 -7.40 10.52 23.05
C LEU A 57 -7.15 9.43 22.00
N ILE A 58 -7.35 9.76 20.71
CA ILE A 58 -7.02 8.85 19.60
C ILE A 58 -5.54 8.50 19.64
N ASP A 59 -4.65 9.46 19.90
CA ASP A 59 -3.21 9.21 19.99
C ASP A 59 -2.85 8.25 21.11
N VAL A 60 -3.45 8.42 22.29
CA VAL A 60 -3.28 7.48 23.41
C VAL A 60 -3.72 6.07 23.02
N VAL A 61 -4.90 5.93 22.40
CA VAL A 61 -5.42 4.62 21.95
C VAL A 61 -4.51 3.99 20.90
N LEU A 62 -4.00 4.76 19.93
CA LEU A 62 -3.12 4.23 18.90
C LEU A 62 -1.78 3.75 19.45
N VAL A 63 -1.19 4.50 20.40
CA VAL A 63 0.06 4.10 21.06
C VAL A 63 -0.14 2.81 21.87
N ASP A 64 -1.26 2.69 22.56
CA ASP A 64 -1.61 1.49 23.32
C ASP A 64 -1.78 0.25 22.40
N LEU A 65 -2.52 0.41 21.29
CA LEU A 65 -2.73 -0.66 20.30
C LEU A 65 -1.43 -1.09 19.61
N GLU A 66 -0.48 -0.16 19.41
CA GLU A 66 0.84 -0.47 18.85
C GLU A 66 1.71 -1.22 19.86
N LYS A 67 1.75 -0.78 21.13
CA LYS A 67 2.49 -1.46 22.21
C LYS A 67 1.99 -2.89 22.43
N THR A 68 0.68 -3.08 22.35
CA THR A 68 0.02 -4.40 22.47
C THR A 68 0.03 -5.20 21.17
N LYS A 69 0.67 -4.69 20.11
CA LYS A 69 0.86 -5.35 18.80
C LYS A 69 -0.44 -5.65 18.02
N PHE A 70 -1.55 -5.00 18.34
CA PHE A 70 -2.77 -5.07 17.52
C PHE A 70 -2.61 -4.32 16.19
N ILE A 71 -1.73 -3.33 16.14
CA ILE A 71 -1.30 -2.66 14.92
C ILE A 71 0.22 -2.69 14.79
N SER A 72 0.72 -2.81 13.57
CA SER A 72 2.15 -2.78 13.28
C SER A 72 2.36 -2.29 11.86
N ASP A 73 2.91 -1.09 11.72
CA ASP A 73 3.21 -0.51 10.41
C ASP A 73 4.30 -1.31 9.69
N LYS A 74 5.22 -1.96 10.42
CA LYS A 74 6.20 -2.91 9.86
C LYS A 74 5.53 -4.14 9.25
N PHE A 75 4.63 -4.79 9.99
CA PHE A 75 3.93 -5.96 9.46
C PHE A 75 3.00 -5.56 8.29
N TYR A 76 2.36 -4.40 8.40
CA TYR A 76 1.52 -3.83 7.34
C TYR A 76 2.34 -3.60 6.07
N SER A 77 3.51 -2.95 6.16
CA SER A 77 4.33 -2.65 4.98
C SER A 77 4.81 -3.92 4.29
N GLU A 78 5.28 -4.91 5.03
CA GLU A 78 5.70 -6.20 4.47
C GLU A 78 4.56 -6.94 3.78
N SER A 79 3.46 -7.18 4.50
CA SER A 79 2.32 -7.94 3.97
C SER A 79 1.71 -7.25 2.75
N LYS A 80 1.59 -5.92 2.78
CA LYS A 80 1.01 -5.17 1.68
C LYS A 80 1.91 -5.13 0.46
N SER A 81 3.22 -5.00 0.66
CA SER A 81 4.20 -5.01 -0.42
C SER A 81 4.22 -6.36 -1.14
N ARG A 82 4.18 -7.49 -0.41
CA ARG A 82 4.04 -8.83 -1.02
C ARG A 82 2.83 -8.92 -1.93
N SER A 83 1.66 -8.45 -1.47
CA SER A 83 0.43 -8.44 -2.28
C SER A 83 0.55 -7.54 -3.54
N LEU A 84 1.24 -6.41 -3.44
CA LEU A 84 1.45 -5.49 -4.57
C LEU A 84 2.44 -6.05 -5.60
N ILE A 85 3.50 -6.73 -5.15
CA ILE A 85 4.47 -7.45 -6.01
C ILE A 85 3.76 -8.57 -6.79
N GLN A 86 2.93 -9.36 -6.11
CA GLN A 86 2.15 -10.41 -6.77
C GLN A 86 1.28 -9.86 -7.91
N ARG A 87 0.80 -8.61 -7.78
CA ARG A 87 0.02 -7.90 -8.80
C ARG A 87 0.86 -7.25 -9.91
N GLY A 88 2.19 -7.31 -9.83
CA GLY A 88 3.14 -6.69 -10.76
C GLY A 88 3.40 -5.20 -10.50
N SER A 89 3.30 -4.74 -9.26
CA SER A 89 3.65 -3.36 -8.93
C SER A 89 5.16 -3.19 -8.85
N SER A 90 5.68 -2.07 -9.38
CA SER A 90 7.09 -1.70 -9.21
C SER A 90 7.42 -1.35 -7.76
N ILE A 91 8.70 -1.43 -7.41
CA ILE A 91 9.28 -0.96 -6.14
C ILE A 91 8.90 0.50 -5.89
N ASN A 92 8.99 1.35 -6.91
CA ASN A 92 8.64 2.77 -6.76
C ASN A 92 7.14 2.97 -6.49
N LYS A 93 6.28 2.20 -7.16
CA LYS A 93 4.84 2.23 -6.91
C LYS A 93 4.48 1.74 -5.52
N ILE A 94 5.18 0.71 -5.03
CA ILE A 94 5.03 0.20 -3.66
C ILE A 94 5.45 1.28 -2.65
N ARG A 95 6.62 1.91 -2.84
CA ARG A 95 7.08 3.02 -2.01
C ARG A 95 6.01 4.11 -1.88
N ASN A 96 5.54 4.62 -3.02
CA ASN A 96 4.54 5.69 -3.05
C ASN A 96 3.21 5.27 -2.42
N TYR A 97 2.82 4.00 -2.59
CA TYR A 97 1.65 3.44 -1.92
C TYR A 97 1.80 3.50 -0.40
N LEU A 98 2.94 3.03 0.15
CA LEU A 98 3.19 3.01 1.58
C LEU A 98 3.28 4.43 2.18
N ILE A 99 3.91 5.37 1.48
CA ILE A 99 3.91 6.80 1.86
C ILE A 99 2.46 7.31 1.97
N GLY A 100 1.62 7.01 0.98
CA GLY A 100 0.19 7.36 1.01
C GLY A 100 -0.62 6.65 2.10
N LYS A 101 -0.06 5.62 2.75
CA LYS A 101 -0.63 4.96 3.94
C LYS A 101 -0.04 5.46 5.26
N GLY A 102 0.80 6.50 5.22
CA GLY A 102 1.40 7.12 6.40
C GLY A 102 2.43 6.25 7.11
N ILE A 103 3.05 5.30 6.39
CA ILE A 103 4.10 4.45 6.94
C ILE A 103 5.38 5.26 7.09
N ASN A 104 6.09 5.08 8.21
CA ASN A 104 7.37 5.71 8.47
C ASN A 104 8.43 5.28 7.45
N ASP A 105 9.30 6.21 7.03
CA ASP A 105 10.35 5.98 6.04
C ASP A 105 11.30 4.83 6.42
N THR A 106 11.60 4.64 7.71
CA THR A 106 12.40 3.51 8.20
C THR A 106 11.79 2.16 7.81
N TYR A 107 10.49 1.97 8.04
CA TYR A 107 9.81 0.72 7.67
C TYR A 107 9.66 0.55 6.17
N ILE A 108 9.48 1.66 5.44
CA ILE A 108 9.47 1.63 3.97
C ILE A 108 10.83 1.14 3.48
N LYS A 109 11.92 1.74 3.94
CA LYS A 109 13.28 1.37 3.55
C LYS A 109 13.57 -0.09 3.86
N GLU A 110 13.36 -0.53 5.10
CA GLU A 110 13.53 -1.94 5.51
C GLU A 110 12.73 -2.89 4.60
N THR A 111 11.49 -2.55 4.28
CA THR A 111 10.63 -3.38 3.43
C THR A 111 11.17 -3.45 1.99
N LEU A 112 11.59 -2.32 1.43
CA LEU A 112 12.10 -2.25 0.06
C LEU A 112 13.47 -2.92 -0.09
N ASP A 113 14.34 -2.81 0.91
CA ASP A 113 15.65 -3.46 0.92
C ASP A 113 15.47 -4.98 0.96
N LYS A 114 14.59 -5.48 1.84
CA LYS A 114 14.22 -6.91 1.88
C LYS A 114 13.67 -7.44 0.54
N ILE A 115 12.83 -6.65 -0.14
CA ILE A 115 12.31 -7.03 -1.47
C ILE A 115 13.43 -7.18 -2.50
N LYS A 116 14.44 -6.31 -2.46
CA LYS A 116 15.58 -6.37 -3.38
C LYS A 116 16.54 -7.51 -3.04
N GLU A 117 16.72 -7.81 -1.75
CA GLU A 117 17.51 -8.95 -1.28
C GLU A 117 16.87 -10.28 -1.70
N ASP A 118 15.54 -10.39 -1.59
CA ASP A 118 14.79 -11.58 -2.00
C ASP A 118 14.79 -11.76 -3.54
N ASN A 119 14.86 -10.67 -4.31
CA ASN A 119 14.91 -10.70 -5.78
C ASN A 119 15.54 -9.43 -6.38
N SER A 120 16.75 -9.56 -6.91
CA SER A 120 17.50 -8.44 -7.50
C SER A 120 16.83 -7.84 -8.75
N ASP A 121 16.08 -8.63 -9.51
CA ASP A 121 15.37 -8.23 -10.73
C ASP A 121 13.85 -8.08 -10.52
N GLN A 122 13.42 -7.76 -9.30
CA GLN A 122 12.00 -7.71 -8.94
C GLN A 122 11.16 -6.81 -9.87
N ASP A 123 11.67 -5.64 -10.26
CA ASP A 123 10.94 -4.71 -11.14
C ASP A 123 10.82 -5.22 -12.57
N PHE A 124 11.79 -5.98 -13.06
CA PHE A 124 11.70 -6.62 -14.36
C PHE A 124 10.54 -7.63 -14.39
N PHE A 125 10.51 -8.57 -13.45
CA PHE A 125 9.43 -9.56 -13.40
C PHE A 125 8.06 -8.93 -13.14
N SER A 126 8.01 -7.89 -12.30
CA SER A 126 6.78 -7.10 -12.10
C SER A 126 6.31 -6.43 -13.40
N GLY A 127 7.23 -5.86 -14.17
CA GLY A 127 6.93 -5.24 -15.46
C GLY A 127 6.45 -6.25 -16.50
N ILE A 128 7.02 -7.45 -16.52
CA ILE A 128 6.54 -8.57 -17.34
C ILE A 128 5.10 -8.96 -16.99
N LYS A 129 4.76 -9.04 -15.70
CA LYS A 129 3.37 -9.29 -15.26
C LYS A 129 2.42 -8.19 -15.75
N ILE A 130 2.86 -6.93 -15.76
CA ILE A 130 2.07 -5.82 -16.31
C ILE A 130 1.90 -5.95 -17.83
N CYS A 131 2.95 -6.33 -18.56
CA CYS A 131 2.88 -6.58 -20.00
C CYS A 131 1.86 -7.67 -20.33
N LYS A 132 1.90 -8.81 -19.62
CA LYS A 132 0.91 -9.89 -19.71
C LYS A 132 -0.51 -9.39 -19.45
N LYS A 133 -0.71 -8.68 -18.34
CA LYS A 133 -2.04 -8.21 -17.90
C LYS A 133 -2.64 -7.15 -18.83
N LYS A 134 -1.82 -6.25 -19.37
CA LYS A 134 -2.26 -5.11 -20.18
C LYS A 134 -2.11 -5.34 -21.68
N ARG A 135 -1.55 -6.47 -22.10
CA ARG A 135 -1.28 -6.82 -23.51
C ARG A 135 -0.45 -5.73 -24.21
N ILE A 136 0.68 -5.37 -23.58
CA ILE A 136 1.62 -4.37 -24.08
C ILE A 136 3.03 -4.96 -24.25
N GLY A 137 3.89 -4.26 -24.97
CA GLY A 137 5.29 -4.65 -25.17
C GLY A 137 5.41 -6.05 -25.77
N PRO A 138 6.19 -6.97 -25.15
CA PRO A 138 6.41 -8.32 -25.68
C PRO A 138 5.13 -9.19 -25.67
N ALA A 139 4.05 -8.75 -25.03
CA ALA A 139 2.75 -9.43 -25.09
C ALA A 139 1.93 -9.08 -26.35
N ARG A 140 2.39 -8.14 -27.19
CA ARG A 140 1.76 -7.78 -28.47
C ARG A 140 2.20 -8.72 -29.59
N THR A 141 1.52 -8.65 -30.72
CA THR A 141 2.05 -9.15 -31.99
C THR A 141 3.22 -8.30 -32.45
N ASP A 142 4.20 -8.90 -33.12
CA ASP A 142 5.47 -8.22 -33.43
C ASP A 142 5.28 -7.00 -34.34
N ASP A 143 4.41 -7.09 -35.34
CA ASP A 143 4.06 -5.98 -36.25
C ASP A 143 3.53 -4.73 -35.51
N ASN A 144 2.88 -4.93 -34.36
CA ASN A 144 2.32 -3.85 -33.56
C ASN A 144 3.33 -3.23 -32.59
N ARG A 145 4.43 -3.89 -32.27
CA ARG A 145 5.38 -3.41 -31.24
C ARG A 145 5.97 -2.05 -31.59
N PRO A 146 6.47 -1.79 -32.82
CA PRO A 146 7.02 -0.47 -33.17
C PRO A 146 5.97 0.64 -33.10
N LEU A 147 4.74 0.35 -33.53
CA LEU A 147 3.63 1.31 -33.54
C LEU A 147 3.25 1.78 -32.12
N PHE A 148 3.33 0.90 -31.13
CA PHE A 148 2.92 1.19 -29.75
C PHE A 148 4.07 1.41 -28.77
N TYR A 149 5.33 1.35 -29.21
CA TYR A 149 6.50 1.41 -28.33
C TYR A 149 6.46 2.57 -27.32
N LYS A 150 6.27 3.80 -27.81
CA LYS A 150 6.18 5.01 -26.96
C LYS A 150 5.01 4.95 -25.97
N LYS A 151 3.86 4.42 -26.41
CA LYS A 151 2.65 4.29 -25.58
C LYS A 151 2.86 3.27 -24.47
N ASP A 152 3.50 2.16 -24.78
CA ASP A 152 3.73 1.05 -23.85
C ASP A 152 4.80 1.42 -22.81
N ILE A 153 5.90 2.07 -23.21
CA ILE A 153 6.86 2.66 -22.27
C ILE A 153 6.18 3.67 -21.35
N SER A 154 5.34 4.56 -21.89
CA SER A 154 4.59 5.52 -21.08
C SER A 154 3.67 4.83 -20.07
N LEU A 155 3.12 3.66 -20.40
CA LEU A 155 2.32 2.86 -19.47
C LEU A 155 3.18 2.28 -18.35
N LEU A 156 4.37 1.76 -18.67
CA LEU A 156 5.32 1.24 -17.67
C LEU A 156 5.79 2.37 -16.74
N ALA A 157 6.15 3.54 -17.28
CA ALA A 157 6.53 4.71 -16.49
C ALA A 157 5.43 5.14 -15.52
N ARG A 158 4.16 5.18 -15.96
CA ARG A 158 3.00 5.44 -15.07
C ARG A 158 2.77 4.36 -14.02
N ASN A 159 3.32 3.16 -14.22
CA ASN A 159 3.33 2.09 -13.22
C ASN A 159 4.58 2.10 -12.34
N GLY A 160 5.44 3.11 -12.49
CA GLY A 160 6.59 3.37 -11.62
C GLY A 160 7.85 2.61 -12.00
N PHE A 161 7.91 1.97 -13.17
CA PHE A 161 9.14 1.38 -13.68
C PHE A 161 10.07 2.47 -14.21
N ASP A 162 11.36 2.35 -13.95
CA ASP A 162 12.37 3.21 -14.56
C ASP A 162 12.52 2.93 -16.08
N PHE A 163 13.20 3.84 -16.75
CA PHE A 163 13.37 3.78 -18.20
C PHE A 163 14.19 2.57 -18.65
N GLU A 164 15.30 2.27 -17.98
CA GLU A 164 16.20 1.17 -18.34
C GLU A 164 15.50 -0.19 -18.22
N THR A 165 14.81 -0.43 -17.12
CA THR A 165 13.99 -1.63 -16.90
C THR A 165 12.88 -1.71 -17.94
N SER A 166 12.20 -0.60 -18.24
CA SER A 166 11.15 -0.56 -19.24
C SER A 166 11.69 -0.91 -20.63
N LYS A 167 12.82 -0.31 -21.04
CA LYS A 167 13.48 -0.60 -22.31
C LYS A 167 13.89 -2.07 -22.39
N ARG A 168 14.56 -2.58 -21.35
CA ARG A 168 14.93 -4.00 -21.24
C ARG A 168 13.73 -4.94 -21.44
N ILE A 169 12.58 -4.64 -20.85
CA ILE A 169 11.34 -5.41 -21.05
C ILE A 169 10.82 -5.30 -22.49
N MET A 170 10.86 -4.10 -23.07
CA MET A 170 10.36 -3.83 -24.41
C MET A 170 11.20 -4.45 -25.52
N ASP A 171 12.46 -4.80 -25.23
CA ASP A 171 13.41 -5.37 -26.20
C ASP A 171 13.38 -6.92 -26.21
N ILE A 172 12.68 -7.56 -25.27
CA ILE A 172 12.54 -9.03 -25.20
C ILE A 172 11.84 -9.57 -26.45
N ASP A 173 12.37 -10.64 -27.04
CA ASP A 173 11.69 -11.32 -28.14
C ASP A 173 10.49 -12.16 -27.66
N LYS A 174 9.66 -12.59 -28.60
CA LYS A 174 8.41 -13.27 -28.26
C LYS A 174 8.63 -14.66 -27.65
N ASP A 175 9.68 -15.36 -28.06
CA ASP A 175 9.98 -16.71 -27.60
C ASP A 175 10.54 -16.69 -26.18
N GLU A 176 11.46 -15.76 -25.89
CA GLU A 176 11.97 -15.49 -24.56
C GLU A 176 10.85 -15.05 -23.61
N TYR A 177 10.02 -14.09 -24.03
CA TYR A 177 8.86 -13.67 -23.25
C TYR A 177 7.94 -14.85 -22.91
N THR A 178 7.67 -15.72 -23.88
CA THR A 178 6.83 -16.91 -23.67
C THR A 178 7.44 -17.88 -22.65
N LYS A 179 8.76 -18.05 -22.65
CA LYS A 179 9.47 -18.84 -21.62
C LYS A 179 9.33 -18.20 -20.24
N ILE A 180 9.56 -16.89 -20.11
CA ILE A 180 9.44 -16.17 -18.83
C ILE A 180 8.02 -16.29 -18.28
N ILE A 181 6.99 -16.10 -19.12
CA ILE A 181 5.59 -16.18 -18.68
C ILE A 181 5.20 -17.56 -18.15
N LYS A 182 5.83 -18.64 -18.62
CA LYS A 182 5.57 -20.00 -18.11
C LYS A 182 6.14 -20.23 -16.71
N LEU A 183 7.08 -19.40 -16.27
CA LEU A 183 7.75 -19.48 -14.97
C LEU A 183 7.14 -18.52 -13.92
N LEU A 184 6.19 -17.66 -14.32
CA LEU A 184 5.56 -16.61 -13.50
C LEU A 184 4.10 -16.90 -13.14
#